data_AF-A0A3S2VT88-F1
#
_entry.id   AF-A0A3S2VT88-F1
#
_cell.length_a   1.000
_cell.length_b   1.000
_cell.length_c   1.000
_cell.angle_alpha   90.00
_cell.angle_beta   90.00
_cell.angle_gamma   90.00
#
_symmetry.space_group_name_H-M   'P 1'
#
loop_
_entity.id
_entity.type
_entity.pdbx_description
1 polymer ?
#
loop_
_entity_poly.entity_id
_entity_poly.type
_entity_poly.pdbx_seq_one_letter_code
_entity_poly.pdbx_strand_id
1 'polypeptide(L)' 'MFSSTSAPTLRNDLGVEETTESDNVVRWDGERLYVEQDIYHNGQLVHRKYRRTITEPVARALLAIINRAKQ' A
#
# COMPACT_ATOMS: atom_id res chain seq x y z
N MET A 1 9.18 -13.81 -3.18
CA MET A 1 8.07 -12.85 -3.14
C MET A 1 8.27 -12.01 -1.90
N PHE A 2 8.51 -10.70 -2.05
CA PHE A 2 8.70 -9.80 -0.91
C PHE A 2 7.38 -9.08 -0.65
N SER A 3 6.48 -9.71 0.12
CA SER A 3 5.32 -8.99 0.68
C SER A 3 5.84 -8.23 1.89
N SER A 4 5.86 -6.89 1.85
CA SER A 4 6.20 -6.10 3.03
C SER A 4 4.93 -5.94 3.85
N THR A 5 4.81 -6.70 4.93
CA THR A 5 3.74 -6.47 5.91
C THR A 5 3.96 -5.09 6.53
N SER A 6 3.02 -4.19 6.30
CA SER A 6 3.02 -2.88 6.96
C SER A 6 2.69 -3.06 8.44
N ALA A 7 3.27 -2.26 9.33
CA ALA A 7 2.99 -2.36 10.76
C ALA A 7 1.47 -2.26 11.02
N PRO A 8 0.92 -3.09 11.93
CA PRO A 8 -0.51 -3.13 12.19
C PRO A 8 -1.03 -1.78 12.68
N THR A 9 -2.15 -1.35 12.13
CA THR A 9 -2.88 -0.18 12.63
C THR A 9 -3.93 -0.67 13.62
N LEU A 10 -3.75 -0.36 14.89
CA LEU A 10 -4.69 -0.71 15.97
C LEU A 10 -5.79 0.35 16.08
N ARG A 11 -7.04 -0.08 15.88
CA ARG A 11 -8.22 0.69 16.30
C ARG A 11 -8.71 0.17 17.65
N ASN A 12 -8.13 0.72 18.71
CA ASN A 12 -8.42 0.36 20.11
C ASN A 12 -9.90 0.56 20.49
N ASP A 13 -10.59 1.48 19.83
CA ASP A 13 -12.02 1.76 20.02
C ASP A 13 -12.93 0.63 19.50
N LEU A 14 -12.44 -0.18 18.56
CA LEU A 14 -13.20 -1.25 17.92
C LEU A 14 -12.68 -2.66 18.24
N GLY A 15 -11.52 -2.78 18.90
CA GLY A 15 -10.86 -4.07 19.12
C GLY A 15 -10.40 -4.72 17.80
N VAL A 16 -10.06 -3.91 16.80
CA VAL A 16 -9.64 -4.36 15.47
C VAL A 16 -8.18 -4.01 15.23
N GLU A 17 -7.40 -5.03 14.88
CA GLU A 17 -6.07 -4.90 14.30
C GLU A 17 -6.19 -4.99 12.77
N GLU A 18 -5.89 -3.88 12.09
CA GLU A 18 -5.85 -3.85 10.63
C GLU A 18 -4.41 -4.04 10.13
N THR A 19 -4.23 -5.01 9.23
CA THR A 19 -2.98 -5.21 8.50
C THR A 19 -3.22 -5.13 6.99
N THR A 20 -2.20 -4.68 6.27
CA THR A 20 -2.21 -4.60 4.82
C THR A 20 -1.04 -5.39 4.24
N GLU A 21 -1.33 -6.22 3.26
CA GLU A 21 -0.33 -6.93 2.46
C GLU A 21 -0.31 -6.35 1.05
N SER A 22 0.85 -5.91 0.58
CA SER A 22 1.03 -5.37 -0.76
C SER A 22 2.25 -6.00 -1.42
N ASP A 23 2.17 -6.18 -2.74
CA ASP A 23 3.31 -6.56 -3.58
C ASP A 23 4.31 -5.39 -3.78
N ASN A 24 4.00 -4.20 -3.23
CA ASN A 24 4.72 -2.94 -3.44
C ASN A 24 4.83 -2.51 -4.90
N VAL A 25 3.98 -3.06 -5.77
CA VAL A 25 4.00 -2.72 -7.18
C VAL A 25 3.16 -1.47 -7.39
N VAL A 26 3.83 -0.40 -7.80
CA VAL A 26 3.20 0.81 -8.30
C VAL A 26 2.61 0.54 -9.68
N ARG A 27 1.32 0.80 -9.86
CA ARG A 27 0.57 0.55 -11.09
C ARG A 27 -0.05 1.83 -11.63
N TRP A 28 -0.16 1.89 -12.96
CA TRP A 28 -0.86 2.95 -13.70
C TRP A 28 -1.95 2.29 -14.55
N ASP A 29 -3.21 2.74 -14.42
CA ASP A 29 -4.34 2.19 -15.18
C ASP A 29 -4.78 3.07 -16.36
N GLY A 30 -4.09 4.18 -16.62
CA GLY A 30 -4.49 5.17 -17.63
C GLY A 30 -5.08 6.45 -17.03
N GLU A 31 -5.56 6.40 -15.78
CA GLU A 31 -6.15 7.55 -15.10
C GLU A 31 -5.37 7.92 -13.84
N ARG A 32 -4.93 6.94 -13.05
CA ARG A 32 -4.26 7.19 -11.77
C ARG A 32 -3.14 6.20 -11.48
N LEU A 33 -2.19 6.68 -10.68
CA LEU A 33 -1.13 5.88 -10.08
C LEU A 33 -1.63 5.31 -8.75
N TYR A 34 -1.44 4.01 -8.50
CA TYR A 34 -1.91 3.37 -7.28
C TYR A 34 -1.04 2.17 -6.88
N VAL A 35 -1.22 1.71 -5.64
CA VAL A 35 -0.75 0.40 -5.16
C VAL A 35 -1.93 -0.52 -4.93
N GLU A 36 -1.74 -1.81 -5.20
CA GLU A 36 -2.71 -2.85 -4.91
C GLU A 36 -2.33 -3.54 -3.59
N GLN A 37 -3.32 -3.79 -2.72
CA GLN A 37 -3.11 -4.40 -1.41
C GLN A 37 -4.32 -5.23 -0.97
N ASP A 38 -4.08 -6.27 -0.20
CA ASP A 38 -5.09 -7.02 0.54
C ASP A 38 -5.19 -6.46 1.96
N ILE A 39 -6.42 -6.34 2.47
CA ILE A 39 -6.72 -5.80 3.80
C ILE A 39 -7.26 -6.91 4.67
N TYR A 40 -6.69 -7.03 5.86
CA TYR A 40 -7.09 -8.00 6.87
C TYR A 40 -7.50 -7.30 8.15
N HIS A 41 -8.56 -7.80 8.79
CA HIS A 41 -8.99 -7.41 10.12
C HIS A 41 -8.90 -8.61 11.04
N ASN A 42 -8.11 -8.52 12.12
CA ASN A 42 -7.88 -9.61 13.06
C ASN A 42 -7.46 -10.92 12.36
N GLY A 43 -6.63 -10.81 11.33
CA GLY A 43 -6.14 -11.96 10.54
C GLY A 43 -7.10 -12.49 9.47
N GLN A 44 -8.32 -11.96 9.37
CA GLN A 44 -9.29 -12.35 8.34
C GLN A 44 -9.22 -11.40 7.14
N LEU A 45 -9.12 -11.95 5.92
CA LEU A 45 -9.17 -11.17 4.68
C LEU A 45 -10.55 -10.54 4.54
N VAL A 46 -10.61 -9.20 4.55
CA VAL A 46 -11.85 -8.43 4.41
C VAL A 46 -11.94 -7.72 3.06
N HIS A 47 -10.81 -7.38 2.45
CA HIS A 47 -10.78 -6.77 1.12
C HIS A 47 -9.62 -7.32 0.30
N ARG A 48 -9.91 -7.82 -0.89
CA ARG A 48 -8.91 -8.29 -1.84
C ARG A 48 -8.68 -7.24 -2.93
N LYS A 49 -7.43 -7.08 -3.38
CA LYS A 49 -7.03 -6.15 -4.45
C LYS A 49 -7.55 -4.73 -4.25
N TYR A 50 -7.54 -4.27 -3.00
CA TYR A 50 -7.86 -2.89 -2.68
C TYR A 50 -6.84 -1.97 -3.35
N ARG A 51 -7.32 -0.97 -4.09
CA ARG A 51 -6.46 -0.01 -4.79
C ARG A 51 -6.36 1.28 -3.99
N ARG A 52 -5.15 1.58 -3.51
CA ARG A 52 -4.87 2.84 -2.82
C ARG A 52 -4.20 3.81 -3.80
N THR A 53 -4.87 4.92 -4.07
CA THR A 53 -4.34 5.96 -4.98
C THR A 53 -3.07 6.57 -4.39
N ILE A 54 -2.05 6.71 -5.24
CA ILE A 54 -0.84 7.46 -4.92
C ILE A 54 -1.11 8.92 -5.22
N THR A 55 -0.99 9.76 -4.20
CA THR A 55 -1.14 11.21 -4.33
C THR A 55 0.07 11.83 -5.03
N GLU A 56 -0.10 13.00 -5.63
CA GLU A 56 0.97 13.70 -6.34
C GLU A 56 2.24 13.90 -5.47
N PRO A 57 2.17 14.33 -4.19
CA PRO A 57 3.38 14.47 -3.37
C PRO A 57 4.14 13.15 -3.20
N VAL A 58 3.42 12.04 -3.04
CA VAL A 58 4.04 10.71 -2.91
C VAL A 58 4.65 10.28 -4.25
N ALA A 59 3.97 10.52 -5.38
CA ALA A 59 4.51 10.23 -6.71
C ALA A 59 5.83 11.00 -6.96
N ARG A 60 5.90 12.27 -6.57
CA ARG A 60 7.13 13.09 -6.67
C ARG A 60 8.24 12.53 -5.78
N ALA A 61 7.94 12.12 -4.56
CA ALA A 61 8.91 11.50 -3.66
C ALA A 61 9.47 10.17 -4.22
N LEU A 62 8.60 9.30 -4.74
CA LEU A 62 9.00 8.05 -5.38
C LEU A 62 9.91 8.30 -6.59
N LEU A 63 9.57 9.27 -7.44
CA LEU A 63 10.37 9.64 -8.60
C LEU A 63 11.77 10.11 -8.18
N ALA A 64 11.88 10.92 -7.13
CA ALA A 64 13.17 11.38 -6.62
C ALA A 64 14.05 10.22 -6.14
N ILE A 65 13.48 9.25 -5.42
CA ILE A 65 14.20 8.05 -4.96
C ILE A 65 14.69 7.22 -6.14
N ILE A 66 13.82 6.96 -7.13
CA ILE A 66 14.16 6.19 -8.32
C ILE A 66 15.27 6.86 -9.11
N ASN A 67 15.22 8.18 -9.28
CA ASN A 67 16.25 8.92 -10.01
C ASN A 67 17.59 8.92 -9.27
N ARG A 68 17.58 9.01 -7.93
CA ARG A 68 18.79 8.87 -7.12
C ARG A 68 19.42 7.48 -7.25
N ALA A 69 18.62 6.43 -7.33
CA ALA A 69 19.12 5.05 -7.47
C ALA A 69 19.71 4.74 -8.86
N LYS A 70 19.50 5.61 -9.86
CA LYS A 70 20.05 5.47 -11.22
C LYS A 70 21.38 6.20 -11.43
N GLN A 71 21.81 7.01 -10.46
CA GLN A 71 23.10 7.69 -10.45
C GLN A 71 24.16 6.80 -9.79
#